data_AF-A0AA39W087-F1
#
_entry.id   AF-A0AA39W087-F1
#
_cell.length_a   1.000
_cell.length_b   1.000
_cell.length_c   1.000
_cell.angle_alpha   90.00
_cell.angle_beta   90.00
_cell.angle_gamma   90.00
#
_symmetry.space_group_name_H-M   'P 1'
#
loop_
_entity.id
_entity.type
_entity.pdbx_description
1 polymer ?
#
loop_
_entity_poly.entity_id
_entity_poly.type
_entity_poly.pdbx_seq_one_letter_code
_entity_poly.pdbx_strand_id
1 'polypeptide(L)'
;MMLHRFADKQIVRLQETPDDFPEGGTPHTVSLLMHDKLVDAGKPGDRVELFGGNALKLPSSASFRGDINILLVGDPGTSKSQLLQYIHKLSAREIYTSGKGSSAVGLTAYVARDPETGETV
;
A
#
# COMPACT_ATOMS: atom_id res chain seq x y z
N MET A 1 -4.68 7.38 -38.21
CA MET A 1 -5.20 6.04 -37.84
C MET A 1 -4.95 5.87 -36.35
N MET A 2 -6.00 6.04 -35.53
CA MET A 2 -5.92 6.06 -34.05
C MET A 2 -5.72 4.63 -33.54
N LEU A 3 -4.53 4.30 -33.02
CA LEU A 3 -4.26 2.99 -32.43
C LEU A 3 -4.88 2.93 -31.03
N HIS A 4 -6.09 2.37 -30.92
CA HIS A 4 -6.65 2.00 -29.62
C HIS A 4 -5.94 0.74 -29.11
N ARG A 5 -5.14 0.88 -28.04
CA ARG A 5 -4.65 -0.27 -27.26
C ARG A 5 -5.76 -0.69 -26.31
N PHE A 6 -6.16 -1.96 -26.41
CA PHE A 6 -7.03 -2.62 -25.44
C PHE A 6 -6.16 -3.32 -24.40
N ALA A 7 -6.57 -3.26 -23.14
CA ALA A 7 -5.93 -3.94 -22.03
C ALA A 7 -7.00 -4.72 -21.27
N ASP A 8 -6.70 -5.98 -20.96
CA ASP A 8 -7.63 -6.87 -20.28
C ASP A 8 -7.79 -6.46 -18.81
N LYS A 9 -9.02 -6.56 -18.32
CA LYS A 9 -9.40 -6.19 -16.96
C LYS A 9 -10.31 -7.25 -16.37
N GLN A 10 -10.05 -7.65 -15.14
CA GLN A 10 -10.88 -8.59 -14.40
C GLN A 10 -11.22 -8.01 -13.03
N ILE A 11 -12.48 -8.10 -12.64
CA ILE A 11 -12.94 -7.65 -11.33
C ILE A 11 -13.07 -8.90 -10.45
N VAL A 12 -12.39 -8.90 -9.31
CA VAL A 12 -12.40 -9.99 -8.33
C VAL A 12 -12.88 -9.45 -6.98
N ARG A 13 -13.77 -10.17 -6.31
CA ARG A 13 -14.23 -9.84 -4.96
C ARG A 13 -13.45 -10.69 -3.96
N LEU A 14 -12.70 -10.03 -3.09
CA LEU A 14 -11.97 -10.67 -2.00
C LEU A 14 -12.79 -10.56 -0.72
N GLN A 15 -12.99 -11.70 -0.06
CA GLN A 15 -13.62 -11.78 1.25
C GLN A 15 -12.55 -11.97 2.32
N GLU A 16 -12.75 -11.35 3.49
CA GLU A 16 -11.90 -11.58 4.66
C GLU A 16 -11.84 -13.05 5.06
N THR A 17 -10.70 -13.48 5.61
CA THR A 17 -10.52 -14.84 6.12
C THR A 17 -11.48 -15.09 7.29
N PRO A 18 -12.09 -16.28 7.38
CA PRO A 18 -12.90 -16.68 8.54
C PRO A 18 -12.17 -16.60 9.89
N ASP A 19 -10.84 -16.67 9.87
CA ASP A 19 -10.01 -16.63 11.07
C ASP A 19 -9.82 -15.21 11.63
N ASP A 20 -10.10 -14.16 10.85
CA ASP A 20 -9.70 -12.77 11.14
C ASP A 20 -10.87 -11.84 11.55
N PHE A 21 -12.14 -12.31 11.56
CA PHE A 21 -13.29 -11.48 11.93
C PHE A 21 -13.94 -11.92 13.26
N PRO A 22 -14.46 -10.97 14.07
CA PRO A 22 -14.96 -11.25 15.42
C PRO A 22 -16.19 -12.16 15.42
N GLU A 23 -16.33 -13.01 16.45
CA GLU A 23 -17.45 -13.93 16.61
C GLU A 23 -18.80 -13.18 16.56
N GLY A 24 -19.66 -13.57 15.62
CA GLY A 24 -20.96 -12.94 15.38
C GLY A 24 -20.95 -11.77 14.38
N GLY A 25 -19.79 -11.42 13.81
CA GLY A 25 -19.66 -10.43 12.73
C GLY A 25 -20.06 -10.96 11.35
N THR A 26 -20.41 -10.06 10.42
CA THR A 26 -20.57 -10.39 9.00
C THR A 26 -19.24 -10.13 8.28
N PRO A 27 -18.71 -11.07 7.47
CA PRO A 27 -17.43 -10.88 6.78
C PRO A 27 -17.48 -9.67 5.83
N HIS A 28 -16.42 -8.85 5.83
CA HIS A 28 -16.32 -7.77 4.86
C HIS A 28 -15.77 -8.27 3.52
N THR A 29 -16.15 -7.58 2.44
CA THR A 29 -15.70 -7.89 1.07
C THR A 29 -15.18 -6.62 0.40
N VAL A 30 -14.05 -6.72 -0.29
CA VAL A 30 -13.51 -5.64 -1.13
C VAL A 30 -13.46 -6.08 -2.60
N SER A 31 -13.70 -5.17 -3.53
CA SER A 31 -13.57 -5.44 -4.97
C SER A 31 -12.23 -4.94 -5.48
N LEU A 32 -11.53 -5.79 -6.22
CA LEU A 32 -10.20 -5.57 -6.78
C LEU A 32 -10.29 -5.61 -8.30
N LEU A 33 -9.55 -4.73 -8.95
CA LEU A 33 -9.41 -4.71 -10.41
C LEU A 33 -8.03 -5.26 -10.77
N MET A 34 -8.00 -6.44 -11.37
CA MET A 34 -6.80 -7.08 -11.90
C MET A 34 -6.59 -6.64 -13.35
N HIS A 35 -5.34 -6.33 -13.71
CA HIS A 35 -4.94 -5.83 -15.02
C HIS A 35 -3.85 -6.68 -15.65
N ASP A 36 -3.85 -6.76 -16.98
CA ASP A 36 -2.80 -7.40 -17.79
C ASP A 36 -2.48 -8.83 -17.29
N LYS A 37 -1.25 -9.07 -16.81
CA LYS A 37 -0.76 -10.38 -16.37
C LYS A 37 -1.40 -10.90 -15.09
N LEU A 38 -2.14 -10.05 -14.37
CA LEU A 38 -2.88 -10.44 -13.17
C LEU A 38 -4.28 -10.95 -13.51
N VAL A 39 -4.76 -10.73 -14.74
CA VAL A 39 -6.00 -11.34 -15.21
C VAL A 39 -5.81 -12.86 -15.21
N ASP A 40 -6.76 -13.55 -14.57
CA ASP A 40 -6.79 -15.00 -14.35
C ASP A 40 -5.68 -15.57 -13.45
N ALA A 41 -4.94 -14.71 -12.75
CA ALA A 41 -3.91 -15.15 -11.80
C ALA A 41 -4.51 -15.78 -10.54
N GLY A 42 -5.71 -15.37 -10.13
CA GLY A 42 -6.43 -15.93 -8.99
C GLY A 42 -7.73 -16.62 -9.41
N LYS A 43 -8.03 -17.77 -8.82
CA LYS A 43 -9.28 -18.51 -9.06
C LYS A 43 -10.20 -18.41 -7.84
N PRO A 44 -11.53 -18.58 -8.03
CA PRO A 44 -12.46 -18.63 -6.91
C PRO A 44 -12.06 -19.72 -5.90
N GLY A 45 -11.91 -19.34 -4.63
CA GLY A 45 -11.50 -20.24 -3.55
C GLY A 45 -10.01 -20.24 -3.23
N ASP A 46 -9.17 -19.59 -4.04
CA ASP A 46 -7.76 -19.41 -3.72
C ASP A 46 -7.60 -18.46 -2.52
N ARG A 47 -6.77 -18.86 -1.55
CA ARG A 47 -6.31 -17.96 -0.50
C ARG A 47 -5.23 -17.06 -1.10
N VAL A 48 -5.53 -15.78 -1.24
CA VAL A 48 -4.62 -14.81 -1.85
C VAL A 48 -4.27 -13.71 -0.85
N GLU A 49 -2.99 -13.35 -0.85
CA GLU A 49 -2.47 -12.23 -0.08
C GLU A 49 -2.07 -11.13 -1.06
N LEU A 50 -2.57 -9.92 -0.82
CA LEU A 50 -2.28 -8.77 -1.68
C LEU A 50 -1.00 -8.09 -1.20
N PHE A 51 0.07 -8.23 -1.99
CA PHE A 51 1.33 -7.55 -1.76
C PHE A 51 1.52 -6.41 -2.77
N GLY A 52 1.10 -5.19 -2.38
CA GLY A 52 1.31 -3.98 -3.17
C GLY A 52 0.77 -4.05 -4.60
N GLY A 53 1.20 -3.11 -5.46
CA GLY A 53 0.94 -3.15 -6.91
C GLY A 53 2.25 -3.18 -7.68
N ASN A 54 2.22 -3.68 -8.92
CA ASN A 54 3.40 -3.73 -9.77
C ASN A 54 3.68 -2.36 -10.40
N ALA A 55 4.91 -1.87 -10.30
CA ALA A 55 5.33 -0.65 -10.97
C ALA A 55 5.34 -0.86 -12.48
N LEU A 56 4.50 -0.14 -13.22
CA LEU A 56 4.42 -0.24 -14.67
C LEU A 56 5.50 0.65 -15.30
N LYS A 57 6.48 0.05 -16.00
CA LYS A 57 7.42 0.79 -16.85
C LYS A 57 6.89 0.85 -18.27
N LEU A 58 6.63 2.07 -18.77
CA LEU A 58 6.25 2.28 -20.15
C LEU A 58 7.47 2.26 -21.07
N PRO A 59 7.29 1.90 -22.36
CA PRO A 59 8.33 2.04 -23.38
C PRO A 59 8.82 3.48 -23.57
N SER A 60 8.02 4.47 -23.15
CA SER A 60 8.29 5.91 -23.26
C SER A 60 9.05 6.50 -22.07
N SER A 61 9.91 5.70 -21.41
CA SER A 61 10.66 6.03 -20.17
C SER A 61 9.84 6.48 -18.94
N ALA A 62 8.52 6.62 -19.07
CA ALA A 62 7.63 6.95 -17.97
C ALA A 62 7.38 5.71 -17.09
N SER A 63 7.34 5.91 -15.78
CA SER A 63 7.01 4.86 -14.81
C SER A 63 5.77 5.24 -14.02
N PHE A 64 4.87 4.28 -13.81
CA PHE A 64 3.80 4.40 -12.82
C PHE A 64 4.21 3.76 -11.51
N ARG A 65 3.83 4.40 -10.41
CA ARG A 65 4.04 3.89 -9.06
C ARG A 65 3.27 2.58 -8.88
N GLY A 66 3.98 1.52 -8.49
CA GLY A 66 3.39 0.23 -8.16
C GLY A 66 2.85 0.16 -6.74
N ASP A 67 3.53 0.83 -5.81
CA ASP A 67 3.17 0.75 -4.40
C ASP A 67 1.76 1.28 -4.14
N ILE A 68 1.06 0.68 -3.16
CA ILE A 68 -0.27 1.11 -2.71
C ILE A 68 -0.08 1.97 -1.46
N ASN A 69 -0.72 3.15 -1.44
CA ASN A 69 -0.84 3.97 -0.22
C ASN A 69 -2.22 3.75 0.38
N ILE A 70 -2.28 3.41 1.66
CA ILE A 70 -3.53 3.20 2.39
C ILE A 70 -3.65 4.30 3.46
N LEU A 71 -4.81 4.98 3.49
CA LEU A 71 -5.17 5.92 4.54
C LEU A 71 -6.29 5.31 5.39
N LEU A 72 -6.06 5.20 6.69
CA LEU A 72 -7.07 4.72 7.64
C LEU A 72 -7.78 5.89 8.31
N VAL A 73 -9.11 5.98 8.17
CA VAL A 73 -9.97 6.98 8.83
C VAL A 73 -11.13 6.26 9.50
N GLY A 74 -11.54 6.71 10.68
CA GLY A 74 -12.70 6.16 11.38
C GLY A 74 -12.81 6.68 12.80
N ASP A 75 -13.83 6.21 13.52
CA ASP A 75 -14.18 6.71 14.85
C ASP A 75 -13.09 6.44 15.92
N PRO A 76 -13.02 7.24 16.99
CA PRO A 76 -12.17 6.92 18.14
C PRO A 76 -12.47 5.50 18.65
N GLY A 77 -11.42 4.74 18.98
CA GLY A 77 -11.58 3.37 19.51
C GLY A 77 -11.61 2.24 18.48
N THR A 78 -11.56 2.51 17.17
CA THR A 78 -11.55 1.44 16.13
C THR A 78 -10.18 0.81 15.86
N SER A 79 -9.29 0.77 16.86
CA SER A 79 -7.97 0.10 16.80
C SER A 79 -7.00 0.52 15.69
N LYS A 80 -7.22 1.62 14.96
CA LYS A 80 -6.33 2.10 13.87
C LYS A 80 -4.86 2.19 14.28
N SER A 81 -4.56 2.82 15.40
CA SER A 81 -3.17 2.96 15.89
C SER A 81 -2.58 1.62 16.31
N GLN A 82 -3.39 0.71 16.85
CA GLN A 82 -2.96 -0.62 17.25
C GLN A 82 -2.57 -1.46 16.03
N LEU A 83 -3.34 -1.36 14.94
CA LEU A 83 -3.04 -2.01 13.67
C LEU A 83 -1.71 -1.51 13.08
N LEU A 84 -1.48 -0.19 13.05
CA LEU A 84 -0.21 0.36 12.57
C LEU A 84 0.98 -0.10 13.41
N GLN A 85 0.84 -0.13 14.74
CA GLN A 85 1.89 -0.64 15.63
C GLN A 85 2.14 -2.14 15.46
N TYR A 86 1.12 -2.91 15.11
CA TYR A 86 1.27 -4.33 14.81
C TYR A 86 2.04 -4.54 13.50
N ILE A 87 1.69 -3.79 12.44
CA ILE A 87 2.40 -3.81 11.16
C ILE A 87 3.88 -3.41 11.32
N HIS A 88 4.17 -2.37 12.13
CA HIS A 88 5.53 -1.96 12.46
C HIS A 88 6.36 -3.10 13.07
N LYS A 89 5.75 -3.93 13.92
CA LYS A 89 6.43 -5.09 14.53
C LYS A 89 6.63 -6.26 13.56
N LEU A 90 5.73 -6.42 12.59
CA LEU A 90 5.81 -7.50 11.61
C LEU A 90 6.81 -7.20 10.49
N SER A 91 6.91 -5.94 10.06
CA SER A 91 7.70 -5.56 8.88
C SER A 91 9.14 -5.20 9.26
N ALA A 92 10.10 -5.96 8.72
CA ALA A 92 11.52 -5.84 9.05
C ALA A 92 12.17 -4.49 8.69
N ARG A 93 11.51 -3.64 7.89
CA ARG A 93 12.04 -2.35 7.43
C ARG A 93 11.04 -1.19 7.55
N GLU A 94 10.00 -1.36 8.36
CA GLU A 94 8.99 -0.31 8.53
C GLU A 94 9.44 0.75 9.55
N ILE A 95 9.04 2.00 9.29
CA ILE A 95 9.32 3.15 10.15
C ILE A 95 7.98 3.72 10.62
N TYR A 96 7.71 3.60 11.92
CA TYR A 96 6.57 4.22 12.55
C TYR A 96 6.88 5.66 12.98
N THR A 97 6.06 6.63 12.53
CA THR A 97 6.18 8.04 12.93
C THR A 97 4.84 8.60 13.39
N SER A 98 4.88 9.56 14.33
CA SER A 98 3.68 10.27 14.78
C SER A 98 3.66 11.70 14.21
N GLY A 99 2.55 12.08 13.58
CA GLY A 99 2.40 13.40 12.97
C GLY A 99 2.50 14.59 13.93
N LYS A 100 2.28 14.39 15.25
CA LYS A 100 2.42 15.47 16.23
C LYS A 100 3.87 15.90 16.50
N GLY A 101 4.84 15.02 16.26
CA GLY A 101 6.27 15.28 16.49
C GLY A 101 7.11 15.27 15.20
N SER A 102 6.48 15.10 14.05
CA SER A 102 7.15 15.01 12.76
C SER A 102 7.14 16.36 12.05
N SER A 103 8.23 16.70 11.36
CA SER A 103 8.33 17.88 10.51
C SER A 103 8.43 17.46 9.04
N ALA A 104 8.00 18.33 8.11
CA ALA A 104 8.08 18.04 6.68
C ALA A 104 9.51 17.74 6.22
N VAL A 105 10.49 18.51 6.73
CA VAL A 105 11.93 18.29 6.48
C VAL A 105 12.46 17.00 7.14
N GLY A 106 11.95 16.62 8.31
CA GLY A 106 12.35 15.37 8.97
C GLY A 106 11.81 14.11 8.31
N LEU A 107 10.74 14.21 7.51
CA LEU A 107 10.13 13.07 6.81
C LEU A 107 10.69 12.86 5.39
N THR A 108 11.25 13.89 4.76
CA THR A 108 11.74 13.82 3.38
C THR A 108 13.27 13.85 3.33
N ALA A 109 13.84 15.00 3.62
CA ALA A 109 15.28 15.25 3.66
C ALA A 109 15.56 16.55 4.42
N TYR A 110 16.68 16.59 5.12
CA TYR A 110 17.23 17.81 5.72
C TYR A 110 18.63 18.06 5.18
N VAL A 111 19.02 19.34 5.17
CA VAL A 111 20.40 19.77 4.88
C VAL A 111 20.96 20.36 6.17
N ALA A 112 22.12 19.90 6.59
CA ALA A 112 22.87 20.44 7.71
C ALA A 112 24.21 20.99 7.24
N ARG A 113 24.82 21.83 8.06
CA ARG A 113 26.19 22.30 7.82
C ARG A 113 27.11 21.56 8.75
N ASP A 114 28.11 20.89 8.19
CA ASP A 114 29.12 20.20 8.96
C ASP A 114 29.94 21.23 9.76
N PRO A 115 29.97 21.13 11.11
CA PRO A 115 30.68 22.09 11.94
C PRO A 115 32.20 22.02 11.80
N GLU A 116 32.78 20.91 11.33
CA GLU A 116 34.22 20.75 11.18
C GLU A 116 34.73 21.20 9.82
N THR A 117 34.00 20.88 8.75
CA THR A 117 34.39 21.19 7.36
C THR A 117 33.72 22.45 6.80
N GLY A 118 32.60 22.88 7.40
CA GLY A 118 31.81 24.02 6.92
C GLY A 118 30.98 23.73 5.66
N GLU A 119 31.06 22.52 5.13
CA GLU A 119 30.32 22.05 3.95
C GLU A 119 28.85 21.74 4.32
N THR A 120 27.95 21.88 3.35
CA THR A 120 26.55 21.46 3.50
C THR A 120 26.39 20.00 3.13
N VAL A 121 25.84 19.21 4.05
CA VAL A 121 25.59 17.76 3.96
C VAL A 121 24.13 17.42 4.19
#